data_AF-A0A920HLL5-F1
#
_entry.id   AF-A0A920HLL5-F1
#
_cell.length_a   1.000
_cell.length_b   1.000
_cell.length_c   1.000
_cell.angle_alpha   90.00
_cell.angle_beta   90.00
_cell.angle_gamma   90.00
#
_symmetry.space_group_name_H-M   'P 1'
#
loop_
_entity.id
_entity.type
_entity.pdbx_description
1 polymer ?
#
loop_
_entity_poly.entity_id
_entity_poly.type
_entity_poly.pdbx_seq_one_letter_code
_entity_poly.pdbx_strand_id
1 'polypeptide(L)' 'MGYCGSKDIKSLKNSSKFVKITGSGIRESHPHNVSITKEAPNYSPPKL' A
#
# COMPACT_ATOMS: atom_id res chain seq x y z
N MET A 1 7.13 -1.34 8.40
CA MET A 1 8.18 -2.07 9.15
C MET A 1 7.60 -3.26 9.93
N GLY A 2 6.59 -3.07 10.79
CA GLY A 2 5.95 -4.16 11.56
C GLY A 2 5.49 -5.36 10.71
N TYR A 3 4.74 -5.14 9.62
CA TYR A 3 4.34 -6.21 8.69
C TYR A 3 5.51 -7.00 8.08
N CYS A 4 6.68 -6.36 7.97
CA CYS A 4 7.90 -6.98 7.46
C CYS A 4 8.81 -7.50 8.59
N GLY A 5 8.35 -7.51 9.85
CA GLY A 5 9.15 -7.93 11.01
C GLY A 5 10.44 -7.12 11.22
N SER A 6 10.50 -5.89 10.69
CA SER A 6 11.72 -5.08 10.68
C SER A 6 11.70 -4.05 11.82
N LYS A 7 12.68 -4.10 12.72
CA LYS A 7 12.78 -3.18 13.87
C LYS A 7 13.41 -1.82 13.55
N ASP A 8 14.24 -1.77 12.50
CA ASP A 8 14.90 -0.56 12.00
C ASP A 8 14.96 -0.53 10.46
N ILE A 9 15.42 0.60 9.91
CA ILE A 9 15.53 0.84 8.46
C ILE A 9 16.54 -0.10 7.81
N LYS A 10 17.66 -0.40 8.48
CA LYS A 10 18.70 -1.28 7.93
C LYS A 10 18.15 -2.71 7.77
N SER A 11 17.42 -3.19 8.76
CA SER A 11 16.74 -4.49 8.74
C SER A 11 15.69 -4.55 7.63
N LEU A 12 14.91 -3.48 7.44
CA LEU A 12 13.93 -3.41 6.35
C LEU A 12 14.60 -3.55 4.98
N LYS A 13 15.67 -2.79 4.75
CA LYS A 13 16.41 -2.81 3.47
C LYS A 13 17.00 -4.17 3.14
N ASN A 14 17.47 -4.91 4.16
CA ASN A 14 18.18 -6.17 3.97
C ASN A 14 17.25 -7.39 3.88
N SER A 15 16.10 -7.35 4.57
CA SER A 15 15.29 -8.56 4.79
C SER A 15 13.89 -8.50 4.17
N SER A 16 13.40 -7.33 3.77
CA SER A 16 12.07 -7.22 3.14
C SER A 16 12.07 -7.78 1.72
N LYS A 17 10.89 -8.18 1.25
CA LYS A 17 10.70 -8.76 -0.08
C LYS A 17 9.60 -8.01 -0.81
N PHE A 18 9.84 -7.76 -2.09
CA PHE A 18 8.83 -7.25 -3.00
C PHE A 18 8.28 -8.38 -3.86
N VAL A 19 7.05 -8.22 -4.31
CA VAL A 19 6.42 -9.07 -5.32
C VAL A 19 5.96 -8.20 -6.48
N LYS A 20 5.94 -8.76 -7.68
CA LYS A 20 5.45 -8.06 -8.87
C LYS A 20 3.94 -8.29 -8.99
N ILE A 21 3.19 -7.22 -9.19
CA ILE A 21 1.73 -7.27 -9.38
C ILE A 21 1.35 -6.77 -10.77
N THR A 22 0.16 -7.15 -11.22
CA THR A 22 -0.43 -6.71 -12.50
C THR A 22 -1.14 -5.37 -12.33
N GLY A 23 -1.53 -4.73 -13.45
CA GLY A 23 -2.38 -3.54 -13.40
C GLY A 23 -3.74 -3.79 -12.75
N SER A 24 -4.29 -5.00 -12.86
CA SER A 24 -5.49 -5.40 -12.11
C SER A 24 -5.23 -5.47 -10.61
N GLY A 25 -4.06 -5.98 -10.19
CA GLY A 25 -3.66 -5.99 -8.78
C GLY A 25 -3.50 -4.58 -8.19
N ILE A 26 -3.10 -3.59 -8.99
CA ILE A 26 -3.05 -2.19 -8.56
C ILE A 26 -4.47 -1.68 -8.24
N ARG A 27 -5.44 -1.93 -9.13
CA ARG A 27 -6.85 -1.54 -8.89
C ARG A 27 -7.41 -2.25 -7.66
N GLU A 28 -7.13 -3.54 -7.50
CA GLU A 28 -7.52 -4.31 -6.33
C GLU A 28 -6.92 -3.76 -5.02
N SER A 29 -5.66 -3.29 -5.06
CA SER A 29 -4.99 -2.77 -3.86
C SER A 29 -5.56 -1.43 -3.37
N HIS A 30 -6.19 -0.65 -4.25
CA HIS A 30 -6.85 0.61 -3.86
C HIS A 30 -8.29 0.34 -3.45
N PRO A 31 -8.92 1.17 -2.60
CA PRO A 31 -10.37 1.18 -2.44
C PRO A 31 -11.08 1.17 -3.80
N HIS A 32 -11.91 0.16 -4.01
CA HIS A 32 -12.64 -0.06 -5.26
C HIS A 32 -14.05 -0.56 -4.96
N ASN A 33 -15.01 -0.31 -5.86
CA ASN A 33 -16.43 -0.69 -5.73
C ASN A 33 -17.13 -0.12 -4.48
N VAL A 34 -16.69 1.04 -4.00
CA VAL A 34 -17.28 1.75 -2.85
C VAL A 34 -17.33 3.25 -3.12
N SER A 35 -18.31 3.93 -2.53
CA SER A 35 -18.35 5.39 -2.49
C SER A 35 -17.69 5.90 -1.21
N ILE A 36 -16.65 6.74 -1.35
CA ILE A 36 -15.99 7.38 -0.20
C ILE A 36 -16.91 8.51 0.28
N THR A 37 -17.47 8.36 1.48
CA THR A 37 -18.40 9.34 2.08
C THR A 37 -17.73 10.30 3.06
N LYS A 38 -16.48 9.99 3.46
CA LYS A 38 -15.66 10.82 4.34
C LYS A 38 -14.21 10.72 3.92
N GLU A 39 -13.51 11.85 3.99
CA GLU A 39 -12.08 11.91 3.69
C GLU A 39 -11.25 11.18 4.75
N ALA A 40 -10.25 10.43 4.28
CA ALA A 40 -9.26 9.81 5.13
C ALA A 40 -8.02 10.72 5.21
N PRO A 41 -7.42 10.90 6.41
CA PRO A 41 -6.27 11.79 6.58
C PRO A 41 -4.99 11.28 5.90
N ASN A 42 -4.96 10.01 5.47
CA ASN A 42 -3.81 9.33 4.90
C ASN A 42 -4.10 8.69 3.53
N TYR A 43 -5.26 8.95 2.93
CA TYR A 43 -5.61 8.40 1.62
C TYR A 43 -6.39 9.42 0.81
N SER A 44 -5.78 9.88 -0.29
CA SER A 44 -6.42 10.71 -1.31
C SER A 44 -6.43 9.92 -2.62
N PRO A 45 -7.57 9.82 -3.32
CA PRO A 45 -7.62 9.19 -4.63
C PRO A 45 -6.61 9.85 -5.60
N PRO A 46 -6.03 9.09 -6.54
CA PRO A 46 -5.16 9.66 -7.57
C PRO A 46 -5.90 10.81 -8.28
N LYS A 47 -5.26 11.98 -8.37
CA LYS A 47 -5.76 13.05 -9.23
C LYS A 47 -5.56 12.62 -10.68
N LEU A 48 -6.63 12.65 -11.47
CA LEU A 48 -6.55 12.56 -12.93
C LEU A 48 -5.76 13.75 -13.49
#